data_AF-A0A662RM01-F1
#
_entry.id   AF-A0A662RM01-F1
#
_cell.length_a   1.000
_cell.length_b   1.000
_cell.length_c   1.000
_cell.angle_alpha   90.00
_cell.angle_beta   90.00
_cell.angle_gamma   90.00
#
_symmetry.space_group_name_H-M   'P 1'
#
loop_
_entity.id
_entity.type
_entity.pdbx_description
1 polymer ?
#
loop_
_entity_poly.entity_id
_entity_poly.type
_entity_poly.pdbx_seq_one_letter_code
_entity_poly.pdbx_strand_id
1 'polypeptide(L)'
;MVAGLCVGFIILPFVSLTGYPPADCMQVWYLPSPDYVSADFNVSAVEAILDDLAANRTCINETILAEHIPLEGVAVNETFAGYFSLICERKAGVSPSFFPVLSQYCGYANYSRTGSDDQYLAGEWYFDGIKEFLQAEKELCRYLEEHGRVSTVELNISKGSRYSPKSFDATKYECETTSGYFLIYKNTFGREGDYFIVYYGTVGSVDLSNQTPFLKALIADRYPTGSGIVGHLKS
;
A
#
# COMPACT_ATOMS: atom_id res chain seq x y z
N MET A 1 -58.48 -13.74 12.68
CA MET A 1 -58.00 -12.36 12.89
C MET A 1 -56.49 -12.41 13.04
N VAL A 2 -55.76 -11.81 12.10
CA VAL A 2 -54.29 -11.82 12.04
C VAL A 2 -53.75 -10.81 13.05
N ALA A 3 -52.90 -11.25 13.98
CA ALA A 3 -52.12 -10.37 14.84
C ALA A 3 -50.87 -9.92 14.05
N GLY A 4 -50.81 -8.63 13.73
CA GLY A 4 -49.65 -8.01 13.09
C GLY A 4 -48.53 -7.77 14.11
N LEU A 5 -47.36 -8.36 13.84
CA LEU A 5 -46.13 -8.09 14.58
C LEU A 5 -45.49 -6.84 13.98
N CYS A 6 -45.54 -5.71 14.68
CA CYS A 6 -44.74 -4.52 14.32
C CYS A 6 -43.30 -4.73 14.81
N VAL A 7 -42.39 -5.01 13.88
CA VAL A 7 -40.94 -5.01 14.16
C VAL A 7 -40.45 -3.57 14.08
N GLY A 8 -40.19 -2.95 15.23
CA GLY A 8 -39.50 -1.68 15.31
C GLY A 8 -38.03 -1.86 14.97
N PHE A 9 -37.57 -1.27 13.86
CA PHE A 9 -36.15 -1.13 13.57
C PHE A 9 -35.56 -0.10 14.53
N ILE A 10 -34.70 -0.55 15.44
CA ILE A 10 -33.81 0.34 16.20
C ILE A 10 -32.73 0.80 15.21
N ILE A 11 -32.84 2.02 14.72
CA ILE A 11 -31.73 2.70 14.05
C ILE A 11 -30.76 3.10 15.15
N LEU A 12 -29.67 2.35 15.31
CA LEU A 12 -28.56 2.78 16.16
C LEU A 12 -27.87 3.97 15.46
N PRO A 13 -27.67 5.11 16.14
CA PRO A 13 -26.92 6.22 15.57
C PRO A 13 -25.46 5.79 15.36
N PHE A 14 -24.93 6.08 14.17
CA PHE A 14 -23.51 6.00 13.88
C PHE A 14 -22.75 6.82 14.92
N VAL A 15 -22.18 6.13 15.92
CA VAL A 15 -21.26 6.76 16.86
C VAL A 15 -19.94 6.92 16.09
N SER A 16 -19.70 8.13 15.58
CA SER A 16 -18.38 8.53 15.12
C SER A 16 -17.47 8.57 16.34
N LEU A 17 -16.76 7.47 16.58
CA LEU A 17 -15.72 7.38 17.61
C LEU A 17 -14.61 8.36 17.23
N THR A 18 -14.39 9.37 18.07
CA THR A 18 -13.32 10.36 17.91
C THR A 18 -11.99 9.66 17.68
N GLY A 19 -11.40 9.86 16.50
CA GLY A 19 -10.11 9.29 16.09
C GLY A 19 -10.17 8.18 15.04
N TYR A 20 -11.35 7.65 14.70
CA TYR A 20 -11.51 6.76 13.54
C TYR A 20 -11.98 7.56 12.32
N PRO A 21 -11.54 7.20 11.10
CA PRO A 21 -12.15 7.73 9.90
C PRO A 21 -13.64 7.38 9.89
N PRO A 22 -14.46 8.14 9.16
CA PRO A 22 -15.76 7.66 8.71
C PRO A 22 -15.63 6.20 8.20
N ALA A 23 -16.61 5.32 8.46
CA ALA A 23 -16.50 3.89 8.14
C ALA A 23 -16.30 3.60 6.63
N ASP A 24 -16.51 4.60 5.79
CA ASP A 24 -16.26 4.66 4.36
C ASP A 24 -14.83 5.08 3.98
N CYS A 25 -14.02 5.55 4.94
CA CYS A 25 -12.64 5.98 4.76
C CYS A 25 -11.66 4.86 5.19
N MET A 26 -11.01 4.27 4.19
CA MET A 26 -10.20 3.06 4.29
C MET A 26 -8.82 3.34 4.91
N GLN A 27 -8.74 3.37 6.24
CA GLN A 27 -7.44 3.25 6.93
C GLN A 27 -6.81 1.89 6.64
N VAL A 28 -5.49 1.84 6.62
CA VAL A 28 -4.60 0.68 6.45
C VAL A 28 -4.53 0.16 5.00
N TRP A 29 -5.08 0.89 4.02
CA TRP A 29 -5.16 0.41 2.64
C TRP A 29 -3.80 0.28 1.96
N TYR A 30 -2.92 1.25 2.20
CA TYR A 30 -1.59 1.26 1.60
C TYR A 30 -0.56 0.54 2.47
N LEU A 31 -0.98 -0.09 3.57
CA LEU A 31 -0.10 -0.93 4.38
C LEU A 31 -0.14 -2.38 3.85
N PRO A 32 0.99 -2.92 3.37
CA PRO A 32 1.06 -4.28 2.87
C PRO A 32 0.52 -5.33 3.85
N SER A 33 -0.06 -6.42 3.33
CA SER A 33 -0.55 -7.51 4.19
C SER A 33 -0.31 -8.88 3.59
N PRO A 34 0.19 -9.84 4.40
CA PRO A 34 0.18 -11.23 4.00
C PRO A 34 -1.25 -11.76 3.80
N ASP A 35 -2.22 -11.25 4.57
CA ASP A 35 -3.61 -11.75 4.60
C ASP A 35 -4.56 -11.10 3.58
N TYR A 36 -4.12 -10.08 2.83
CA TYR A 36 -5.03 -9.33 1.98
C TYR A 36 -4.91 -9.77 0.52
N VAL A 37 -6.01 -10.30 -0.01
CA VAL A 37 -6.12 -10.79 -1.37
C VAL A 37 -6.93 -9.78 -2.18
N SER A 38 -6.36 -9.26 -3.26
CA SER A 38 -7.16 -8.70 -4.36
C SER A 38 -7.87 -9.88 -5.00
N ALA A 39 -9.20 -9.91 -5.00
CA ALA A 39 -10.05 -11.08 -5.31
C ALA A 39 -9.89 -11.73 -6.72
N ASP A 40 -8.88 -11.35 -7.51
CA ASP A 40 -8.76 -11.69 -8.94
C ASP A 40 -7.50 -12.50 -9.31
N PHE A 41 -6.91 -13.29 -8.41
CA PHE A 41 -5.71 -14.09 -8.75
C PHE A 41 -5.76 -15.51 -8.15
N ASN A 42 -5.96 -16.52 -9.01
CA ASN A 42 -5.81 -17.94 -8.64
C ASN A 42 -4.43 -18.45 -9.14
N VAL A 43 -3.55 -18.82 -8.20
CA VAL A 43 -2.18 -19.32 -8.43
C VAL A 43 -2.18 -20.79 -8.87
N SER A 44 -3.06 -21.62 -8.31
CA SER A 44 -3.11 -23.08 -8.56
C SER A 44 -3.49 -23.44 -10.00
N ALA A 45 -4.25 -22.58 -10.67
CA ALA A 45 -4.54 -22.73 -12.10
C ALA A 45 -3.28 -22.51 -12.97
N VAL A 46 -2.36 -21.65 -12.54
CA VAL A 46 -1.13 -21.35 -13.28
C VAL A 46 -0.13 -22.50 -13.18
N GLU A 47 0.00 -23.12 -12.01
CA GLU A 47 0.91 -24.25 -11.81
C GLU A 47 0.47 -25.50 -12.58
N ALA A 48 -0.83 -25.83 -12.59
CA ALA A 48 -1.35 -26.96 -13.37
C ALA A 48 -1.17 -26.79 -14.88
N ILE A 49 -1.23 -25.55 -15.39
CA ILE A 49 -0.97 -25.24 -16.80
C ILE A 49 0.53 -25.34 -17.12
N LEU A 50 1.40 -24.91 -16.20
CA LEU A 50 2.85 -25.04 -16.36
C LEU A 50 3.29 -26.51 -16.38
N ASP A 51 2.68 -27.36 -15.57
CA ASP A 51 2.95 -28.80 -15.54
C ASP A 51 2.49 -29.52 -16.82
N ASP A 52 1.30 -29.20 -17.35
CA ASP A 52 0.79 -29.78 -18.60
C ASP A 52 1.59 -29.31 -19.84
N LEU A 53 2.05 -28.05 -19.83
CA LEU A 53 2.88 -27.47 -20.90
C LEU A 53 4.34 -27.97 -20.84
N ALA A 54 4.87 -28.23 -19.65
CA ALA A 54 6.18 -28.86 -19.45
C ALA A 54 6.17 -30.31 -19.95
N ALA A 55 5.06 -31.04 -19.74
CA ALA A 55 4.85 -32.37 -20.29
C ALA A 55 4.81 -32.38 -21.84
N ASN A 56 4.29 -31.31 -22.46
CA ASN A 56 4.12 -31.20 -23.91
C ASN A 56 5.26 -30.45 -24.64
N ARG A 57 6.37 -30.10 -23.97
CA ARG A 57 7.55 -29.40 -24.53
C ARG A 57 7.23 -28.18 -25.41
N THR A 58 6.19 -27.42 -25.08
CA THR A 58 5.80 -26.25 -25.86
C THR A 58 6.47 -25.00 -25.27
N CYS A 59 7.14 -24.20 -26.11
CA CYS A 59 7.85 -23.00 -25.68
C CYS A 59 6.83 -21.91 -25.30
N ILE A 60 6.94 -21.36 -24.08
CA ILE A 60 5.99 -20.36 -23.56
C ILE A 60 6.14 -19.05 -24.33
N ASN A 61 5.03 -18.54 -24.90
CA ASN A 61 4.89 -17.13 -25.25
C ASN A 61 3.65 -16.54 -24.54
N GLU A 62 3.67 -15.22 -24.35
CA GLU A 62 2.68 -14.48 -23.57
C GLU A 62 1.24 -14.62 -24.09
N THR A 63 1.08 -14.96 -25.37
CA THR A 63 -0.22 -15.08 -26.05
C THR A 63 -0.97 -16.35 -25.64
N ILE A 64 -0.27 -17.47 -25.46
CA ILE A 64 -0.88 -18.77 -25.10
C ILE A 64 -1.38 -18.76 -23.65
N LEU A 65 -0.68 -18.03 -22.78
CA LEU A 65 -1.00 -17.89 -21.36
C LEU A 65 -2.33 -17.14 -21.12
N ALA A 66 -2.70 -16.26 -22.04
CA ALA A 66 -3.90 -15.43 -21.94
C ALA A 66 -5.20 -16.17 -22.30
N GLU A 67 -5.14 -17.27 -23.04
CA GLU A 67 -6.32 -18.03 -23.49
C GLU A 67 -6.87 -19.01 -22.44
N HIS A 68 -6.10 -19.34 -21.39
CA HIS A 68 -6.36 -20.52 -20.56
C HIS A 68 -6.75 -20.26 -19.09
N ILE A 69 -7.02 -19.00 -18.67
CA ILE A 69 -7.31 -18.68 -17.26
C ILE A 69 -8.77 -18.23 -17.07
N PRO A 70 -9.71 -19.13 -16.72
CA PRO A 70 -10.94 -18.76 -16.05
C PRO A 70 -10.70 -18.60 -14.54
N LEU A 71 -11.24 -17.51 -13.98
CA LEU A 71 -11.04 -17.05 -12.60
C LEU A 71 -12.08 -17.66 -11.64
N GLU A 72 -11.62 -18.38 -10.62
CA GLU A 72 -12.32 -18.53 -9.33
C GLU A 72 -11.31 -19.00 -8.25
N GLY A 73 -11.32 -18.39 -7.06
CA GLY A 73 -10.68 -18.93 -5.85
C GLY A 73 -9.51 -18.13 -5.26
N VAL A 74 -9.58 -17.91 -3.95
CA VAL A 74 -8.66 -17.14 -3.07
C VAL A 74 -7.25 -17.73 -3.06
N ALA A 75 -6.23 -16.91 -3.38
CA ALA A 75 -4.82 -17.24 -3.17
C ALA A 75 -4.18 -16.21 -2.22
N VAL A 76 -3.50 -16.71 -1.18
CA VAL A 76 -2.60 -15.91 -0.33
C VAL A 76 -1.57 -15.22 -1.22
N ASN A 77 -1.13 -14.00 -0.88
CA ASN A 77 -0.01 -13.37 -1.59
C ASN A 77 1.30 -14.04 -1.17
N GLU A 78 1.52 -15.27 -1.61
CA GLU A 78 2.66 -16.12 -1.27
C GLU A 78 4.00 -15.46 -1.62
N THR A 79 4.01 -14.61 -2.65
CA THR A 79 5.20 -13.83 -3.02
C THR A 79 5.54 -12.80 -1.95
N PHE A 80 4.58 -12.00 -1.45
CA PHE A 80 4.84 -11.03 -0.39
C PHE A 80 5.26 -11.72 0.92
N ALA A 81 4.54 -12.77 1.31
CA ALA A 81 4.83 -13.54 2.52
C ALA A 81 6.20 -14.25 2.47
N GLY A 82 6.71 -14.56 1.27
CA GLY A 82 8.06 -15.08 1.08
C GLY A 82 9.17 -14.06 1.37
N TYR A 83 8.93 -12.77 1.14
CA TYR A 83 9.94 -11.71 1.30
C TYR A 83 9.82 -10.92 2.60
N PHE A 84 8.61 -10.72 3.11
CA PHE A 84 8.35 -9.88 4.28
C PHE A 84 7.45 -10.57 5.29
N SER A 85 7.78 -10.39 6.56
CA SER A 85 6.95 -10.78 7.70
C SER A 85 6.55 -9.53 8.46
N LEU A 86 5.27 -9.43 8.82
CA LEU A 86 4.77 -8.33 9.64
C LEU A 86 5.36 -8.43 11.06
N ILE A 87 5.93 -7.34 11.55
CA ILE A 87 6.39 -7.22 12.93
C ILE A 87 5.23 -6.65 13.75
N CYS A 88 4.67 -7.48 14.63
CA CYS A 88 3.49 -7.16 15.44
C CYS A 88 2.25 -6.84 14.57
N GLU A 89 1.22 -6.26 15.18
CA GLU A 89 0.03 -5.81 14.45
C GLU A 89 0.22 -4.42 13.86
N ARG A 90 -0.49 -4.14 12.76
CA ARG A 90 -0.59 -2.78 12.21
C ARG A 90 -1.21 -1.83 13.22
N LYS A 91 -0.73 -0.60 13.22
CA LYS A 91 -1.19 0.46 14.12
C LYS A 91 -2.11 1.39 13.34
N ALA A 92 -3.33 1.56 13.81
CA ALA A 92 -4.31 2.50 13.28
C ALA A 92 -4.52 3.64 14.28
N GLY A 93 -4.74 4.87 13.78
CA GLY A 93 -4.85 6.08 14.58
C GLY A 93 -3.54 6.55 15.23
N VAL A 94 -2.40 6.00 14.81
CA VAL A 94 -1.08 6.31 15.39
C VAL A 94 -0.09 6.59 14.27
N SER A 95 0.60 7.72 14.35
CA SER A 95 1.65 8.10 13.41
C SER A 95 2.95 7.35 13.73
N PRO A 96 3.73 6.93 12.72
CA PRO A 96 5.08 6.42 12.97
C PRO A 96 5.95 7.46 13.69
N SER A 97 6.77 7.02 14.65
CA SER A 97 7.54 7.90 15.55
C SER A 97 8.60 8.76 14.86
N PHE A 98 8.93 8.49 13.60
CA PHE A 98 9.94 9.23 12.83
C PHE A 98 9.41 10.53 12.24
N PHE A 99 8.08 10.69 12.17
CA PHE A 99 7.44 11.78 11.43
C PHE A 99 6.41 12.50 12.30
N PRO A 100 6.15 13.79 12.04
CA PRO A 100 5.10 14.54 12.71
C PRO A 100 3.73 13.89 12.50
N VAL A 101 2.80 14.15 13.40
CA VAL A 101 1.40 13.75 13.23
C VAL A 101 0.76 14.68 12.20
N LEU A 102 0.60 14.21 10.97
CA LEU A 102 0.06 15.01 9.86
C LEU A 102 -1.47 14.97 9.77
N SER A 103 -2.08 13.87 10.22
CA SER A 103 -3.52 13.64 10.17
C SER A 103 -3.96 12.82 11.37
N GLN A 104 -5.19 13.08 11.83
CA GLN A 104 -5.87 12.19 12.78
C GLN A 104 -6.18 10.82 12.18
N TYR A 105 -6.26 10.73 10.84
CA TYR A 105 -6.43 9.49 10.11
C TYR A 105 -5.08 8.99 9.63
N CYS A 106 -4.37 8.27 10.47
CA CYS A 106 -3.06 7.72 10.14
C CYS A 106 -2.86 6.29 10.63
N GLY A 107 -1.85 5.62 10.10
CA GLY A 107 -1.46 4.30 10.54
C GLY A 107 -0.09 3.90 10.03
N TYR A 108 0.47 2.85 10.61
CA TYR A 108 1.73 2.27 10.13
C TYR A 108 1.85 0.79 10.42
N ALA A 109 2.81 0.17 9.75
CA ALA A 109 3.15 -1.23 9.89
C ALA A 109 4.67 -1.40 9.78
N ASN A 110 5.23 -2.28 10.61
CA ASN A 110 6.64 -2.65 10.57
C ASN A 110 6.78 -4.03 9.93
N TYR A 111 7.85 -4.24 9.18
CA TYR A 111 8.13 -5.51 8.50
C TYR A 111 9.58 -5.90 8.71
N SER A 112 9.82 -7.20 8.87
CA SER A 112 11.16 -7.80 8.77
C SER A 112 11.29 -8.46 7.40
N ARG A 113 12.47 -8.39 6.80
CA ARG A 113 12.75 -9.14 5.56
C ARG A 113 13.21 -10.55 5.87
N THR A 114 12.64 -11.53 5.17
CA THR A 114 13.01 -12.94 5.33
C THR A 114 14.50 -13.14 5.04
N GLY A 115 15.21 -13.79 5.97
CA GLY A 115 16.63 -14.07 5.84
C GLY A 115 17.56 -12.87 6.05
N SER A 116 17.08 -11.82 6.72
CA SER A 116 17.86 -10.62 7.03
C SER A 116 17.40 -9.96 8.33
N ASP A 117 18.30 -9.17 8.94
CA ASP A 117 18.00 -8.30 10.07
C ASP A 117 17.40 -6.94 9.64
N ASP A 118 17.21 -6.72 8.34
CA ASP A 118 16.65 -5.49 7.79
C ASP A 118 15.19 -5.29 8.23
N GLN A 119 14.88 -4.09 8.72
CA GLN A 119 13.55 -3.67 9.13
C GLN A 119 13.01 -2.56 8.23
N TYR A 120 11.73 -2.67 7.90
CA TYR A 120 11.01 -1.75 7.05
C TYR A 120 9.80 -1.18 7.77
N LEU A 121 9.43 0.03 7.38
CA LEU A 121 8.28 0.77 7.87
C LEU A 121 7.44 1.19 6.67
N ALA A 122 6.15 0.90 6.72
CA ALA A 122 5.16 1.55 5.86
C ALA A 122 4.25 2.41 6.74
N GLY A 123 4.06 3.68 6.38
CA GLY A 123 3.21 4.62 7.09
C GLY A 123 2.24 5.30 6.13
N GLU A 124 1.07 5.68 6.61
CA GLU A 124 0.07 6.37 5.82
C GLU A 124 -0.66 7.45 6.62
N TRP A 125 -1.05 8.51 5.92
CA TRP A 125 -1.88 9.60 6.41
C TRP A 125 -2.95 9.92 5.37
N TYR A 126 -4.21 9.91 5.78
CA TYR A 126 -5.37 10.19 4.95
C TYR A 126 -5.95 11.58 5.22
N PHE A 127 -6.48 12.21 4.17
CA PHE A 127 -7.15 13.49 4.22
C PHE A 127 -8.39 13.43 3.32
N ASP A 128 -9.52 13.86 3.85
CA ASP A 128 -10.81 14.02 3.17
C ASP A 128 -11.00 15.44 2.59
N GLY A 129 -10.00 16.31 2.76
CA GLY A 129 -10.00 17.70 2.34
C GLY A 129 -8.67 18.14 1.73
N ILE A 130 -8.75 18.83 0.59
CA ILE A 130 -7.55 19.30 -0.14
C ILE A 130 -6.76 20.33 0.66
N LYS A 131 -7.41 21.14 1.50
CA LYS A 131 -6.72 22.22 2.23
C LYS A 131 -5.83 21.64 3.33
N GLU A 132 -6.37 20.69 4.07
CA GLU A 132 -5.72 19.93 5.13
C GLU A 132 -4.56 19.12 4.54
N PHE A 133 -4.80 18.45 3.41
CA PHE A 133 -3.78 17.75 2.66
C PHE A 133 -2.61 18.67 2.25
N LEU A 134 -2.89 19.82 1.61
CA LEU A 134 -1.85 20.74 1.15
C LEU A 134 -1.05 21.35 2.31
N GLN A 135 -1.72 21.64 3.43
CA GLN A 135 -1.05 22.12 4.63
C GLN A 135 -0.11 21.05 5.20
N ALA A 136 -0.57 19.80 5.31
CA ALA A 136 0.24 18.68 5.77
C ALA A 136 1.42 18.37 4.82
N GLU A 137 1.21 18.44 3.51
CA GLU A 137 2.26 18.29 2.49
C GLU A 137 3.37 19.33 2.71
N LYS A 138 3.00 20.60 2.90
CA LYS A 138 3.95 21.69 3.16
C LYS A 138 4.68 21.52 4.50
N GLU A 139 3.97 21.14 5.56
CA GLU A 139 4.57 20.91 6.88
C GLU A 139 5.56 19.75 6.85
N LEU A 140 5.21 18.67 6.15
CA LEU A 140 6.09 17.52 5.96
C LEU A 140 7.32 17.90 5.15
N CYS A 141 7.19 18.60 4.01
CA CYS A 141 8.33 19.06 3.22
C CYS A 141 9.36 19.81 4.08
N ARG A 142 8.90 20.81 4.86
CA ARG A 142 9.77 21.55 5.78
C ARG A 142 10.43 20.64 6.80
N TYR A 143 9.67 19.74 7.43
CA TYR A 143 10.23 18.81 8.42
C TYR A 143 11.33 17.93 7.80
N LEU A 144 11.11 17.38 6.60
CA LEU A 144 12.08 16.51 5.95
C LEU A 144 13.35 17.25 5.56
N GLU A 145 13.24 18.48 5.06
CA GLU A 145 14.40 19.34 4.73
C GLU A 145 15.21 19.73 5.97
N GLU A 146 14.55 19.93 7.11
CA GLU A 146 15.21 20.24 8.39
C GLU A 146 15.94 19.03 9.00
N HIS A 147 15.46 17.80 8.76
CA HIS A 147 15.91 16.59 9.46
C HIS A 147 16.64 15.57 8.59
N GLY A 148 16.83 15.84 7.30
CA GLY A 148 17.51 14.91 6.40
C GLY A 148 17.73 15.46 5.01
N ARG A 149 18.05 14.56 4.09
CA ARG A 149 18.26 14.88 2.68
C ARG A 149 17.03 14.50 1.89
N VAL A 150 16.52 15.45 1.12
CA VAL A 150 15.32 15.29 0.29
C VAL A 150 15.71 15.44 -1.18
N SER A 151 15.19 14.58 -2.04
CA SER A 151 15.32 14.72 -3.49
C SER A 151 14.16 14.04 -4.21
N THR A 152 13.82 14.48 -5.41
CA THR A 152 12.86 13.77 -6.26
C THR A 152 13.57 12.68 -7.06
N VAL A 153 12.96 11.51 -7.16
CA VAL A 153 13.46 10.38 -7.96
C VAL A 153 12.32 9.69 -8.70
N GLU A 154 12.58 9.23 -9.92
CA GLU A 154 11.62 8.36 -10.62
C GLU A 154 11.72 6.93 -10.07
N LEU A 155 10.60 6.38 -9.61
CA LEU A 155 10.45 4.99 -9.26
C LEU A 155 9.72 4.24 -10.36
N ASN A 156 10.38 3.20 -10.88
CA ASN A 156 9.76 2.13 -11.65
C ASN A 156 9.37 1.01 -10.68
N ILE A 157 8.10 0.61 -10.70
CA ILE A 157 7.62 -0.62 -10.04
C ILE A 157 6.98 -1.55 -11.08
N SER A 158 7.11 -2.86 -10.86
CA SER A 158 6.36 -3.88 -11.59
C SER A 158 5.64 -4.78 -10.59
N LYS A 159 4.38 -5.14 -10.89
CA LYS A 159 3.59 -6.06 -10.07
C LYS A 159 3.47 -7.39 -10.82
N GLY A 160 4.57 -8.15 -10.89
CA GLY A 160 4.63 -9.40 -11.65
C GLY A 160 4.34 -9.24 -13.15
N SER A 161 4.04 -10.34 -13.84
CA SER A 161 3.83 -10.39 -15.30
C SER A 161 2.53 -9.76 -15.79
N ARG A 162 1.59 -9.39 -14.89
CA ARG A 162 0.26 -8.91 -15.26
C ARG A 162 0.12 -7.38 -15.33
N TYR A 163 1.16 -6.63 -14.97
CA TYR A 163 1.12 -5.16 -14.99
C TYR A 163 2.38 -4.60 -15.62
N SER A 164 2.20 -3.74 -16.64
CA SER A 164 3.28 -2.96 -17.22
C SER A 164 4.00 -2.17 -16.13
N PRO A 165 5.33 -2.01 -16.21
CA PRO A 165 6.07 -1.17 -15.29
C PRO A 165 5.39 0.20 -15.18
N LYS A 166 5.06 0.60 -13.95
CA LYS A 166 4.56 1.94 -13.67
C LYS A 166 5.73 2.79 -13.20
N SER A 167 6.00 3.86 -13.94
CA SER A 167 6.95 4.91 -13.55
C SER A 167 6.19 6.09 -12.97
N PHE A 168 6.67 6.60 -11.84
CA PHE A 168 6.16 7.83 -11.22
C PHE A 168 7.27 8.47 -10.39
N ASP A 169 7.17 9.77 -10.18
CA ASP A 169 8.06 10.48 -9.27
C ASP A 169 7.69 10.20 -7.82
N ALA A 170 8.71 10.01 -6.98
CA ALA A 170 8.61 9.88 -5.54
C ALA A 170 9.56 10.86 -4.85
N THR A 171 9.22 11.25 -3.62
CA THR A 171 10.15 12.01 -2.77
C THR A 171 11.05 11.02 -2.04
N LYS A 172 12.34 10.97 -2.41
CA LYS A 172 13.38 10.26 -1.68
C LYS A 172 13.74 11.06 -0.42
N TYR A 173 13.77 10.39 0.73
CA TYR A 173 14.20 10.94 2.01
C TYR A 173 15.26 10.06 2.64
N GLU A 174 16.36 10.66 3.08
CA GLU A 174 17.47 9.96 3.74
C GLU A 174 17.86 10.69 5.03
N CYS A 175 17.80 9.99 6.16
CA CYS A 175 18.35 10.43 7.44
C CYS A 175 18.94 9.26 8.24
N GLU A 176 19.54 9.54 9.39
CA GLU A 176 20.24 8.53 10.21
C GLU A 176 19.30 7.49 10.84
N THR A 177 18.02 7.83 11.03
CA THR A 177 17.06 6.97 11.75
C THR A 177 16.09 6.26 10.83
N THR A 178 15.83 6.80 9.64
CA THR A 178 14.97 6.19 8.63
C THR A 178 15.28 6.74 7.24
N SER A 179 15.20 5.90 6.22
CA SER A 179 15.43 6.29 4.83
C SER A 179 14.46 5.56 3.91
N GLY A 180 13.86 6.27 2.95
CA GLY A 180 12.79 5.73 2.13
C GLY A 180 12.18 6.71 1.13
N TYR A 181 10.93 6.43 0.76
CA TYR A 181 10.18 7.16 -0.25
C TYR A 181 8.83 7.60 0.29
N PHE A 182 8.49 8.86 0.04
CA PHE A 182 7.13 9.37 0.17
C PHE A 182 6.43 9.38 -1.18
N LEU A 183 5.18 8.94 -1.15
CA LEU A 183 4.26 8.89 -2.27
C LEU A 183 3.00 9.68 -1.91
N ILE A 184 2.52 10.45 -2.87
CA ILE A 184 1.24 11.15 -2.81
C ILE A 184 0.25 10.44 -3.71
N TYR A 185 -0.89 10.04 -3.15
CA TYR A 185 -2.01 9.51 -3.91
C TYR A 185 -3.17 10.50 -3.87
N LYS A 186 -3.74 10.81 -5.03
CA LYS A 186 -4.92 11.67 -5.16
C LYS A 186 -6.00 10.97 -5.99
N ASN A 187 -7.22 10.94 -5.47
CA ASN A 187 -8.41 10.42 -6.15
C ASN A 187 -8.28 8.95 -6.61
N THR A 188 -7.52 8.12 -5.87
CA THR A 188 -7.17 6.75 -6.28
C THR A 188 -8.28 5.73 -6.18
N PHE A 189 -9.40 6.06 -5.52
CA PHE A 189 -10.57 5.18 -5.38
C PHE A 189 -11.76 5.61 -6.22
N GLY A 190 -11.53 6.43 -7.27
CA GLY A 190 -12.61 6.95 -8.11
C GLY A 190 -13.54 7.93 -7.38
N ARG A 191 -13.18 8.34 -6.15
CA ARG A 191 -13.82 9.40 -5.41
C ARG A 191 -12.92 10.62 -5.43
N GLU A 192 -13.49 11.76 -5.78
CA GLU A 192 -12.82 13.04 -5.57
C GLU A 192 -12.76 13.35 -4.08
N GLY A 193 -11.63 13.90 -3.63
CA GLY A 193 -11.44 14.29 -2.23
C GLY A 193 -10.64 13.31 -1.39
N ASP A 194 -10.26 12.16 -1.94
CA ASP A 194 -9.38 11.19 -1.27
C ASP A 194 -7.90 11.52 -1.52
N TYR A 195 -7.20 11.95 -0.48
CA TYR A 195 -5.77 12.25 -0.54
C TYR A 195 -5.00 11.43 0.49
N PHE A 196 -3.87 10.86 0.06
CA PHE A 196 -2.98 10.11 0.94
C PHE A 196 -1.55 10.58 0.79
N ILE A 197 -0.87 10.67 1.93
CA ILE A 197 0.59 10.66 2.01
C ILE A 197 0.97 9.27 2.49
N VAL A 198 1.88 8.59 1.79
CA VAL A 198 2.33 7.25 2.17
C VAL A 198 3.85 7.21 2.18
N TYR A 199 4.41 6.62 3.23
CA TYR A 199 5.83 6.41 3.39
C TYR A 199 6.15 4.93 3.29
N TYR A 200 7.20 4.59 2.53
CA TYR A 200 7.83 3.27 2.55
C TYR A 200 9.32 3.46 2.78
N GLY A 201 9.83 2.92 3.88
CA GLY A 201 11.23 3.09 4.21
C GLY A 201 11.79 2.00 5.09
N THR A 202 13.02 2.25 5.51
CA THR A 202 13.84 1.36 6.32
C THR A 202 14.06 1.98 7.69
N VAL A 203 14.27 1.15 8.69
CA VAL A 203 14.60 1.61 10.04
C VAL A 203 16.12 1.56 10.23
N GLY A 204 16.69 2.66 10.71
CA GLY A 204 18.12 2.82 10.94
C GLY A 204 18.88 3.40 9.74
N SER A 205 20.19 3.56 9.93
CA SER A 205 21.10 4.07 8.90
C SER A 205 21.50 2.95 7.95
N VAL A 206 20.96 2.99 6.73
CA VAL A 206 21.22 2.00 5.68
C VAL A 206 21.50 2.69 4.35
N ASP A 207 22.19 2.01 3.44
CA ASP A 207 22.28 2.44 2.05
C ASP A 207 20.94 2.20 1.35
N LEU A 208 20.18 3.27 1.13
CA LEU A 208 18.86 3.22 0.51
C LEU A 208 18.90 2.59 -0.89
N SER A 209 20.02 2.67 -1.62
CA SER A 209 20.17 2.07 -2.95
C SER A 209 20.06 0.55 -2.89
N ASN A 210 20.69 -0.07 -1.88
CA ASN A 210 20.63 -1.52 -1.65
C ASN A 210 19.23 -1.97 -1.20
N GLN A 211 18.47 -1.06 -0.58
CA GLN A 211 17.14 -1.33 -0.04
C GLN A 211 16.01 -1.02 -1.05
N THR A 212 16.32 -0.28 -2.11
CA THR A 212 15.38 0.15 -3.15
C THR A 212 14.58 -1.01 -3.77
N PRO A 213 15.18 -2.17 -4.14
CA PRO A 213 14.40 -3.27 -4.73
C PRO A 213 13.32 -3.81 -3.79
N PHE A 214 13.61 -3.89 -2.49
CA PHE A 214 12.68 -4.37 -1.47
C PHE A 214 11.57 -3.36 -1.20
N LEU A 215 11.91 -2.08 -1.12
CA LEU A 215 10.93 -1.00 -1.00
C LEU A 215 9.98 -0.94 -2.20
N LYS A 216 10.48 -1.15 -3.42
CA LYS A 216 9.65 -1.27 -4.62
C LYS A 216 8.68 -2.44 -4.54
N ALA A 217 9.09 -3.58 -3.98
CA ALA A 217 8.21 -4.72 -3.75
C ALA A 217 7.10 -4.39 -2.73
N LEU A 218 7.42 -3.69 -1.62
CA LEU A 218 6.43 -3.21 -0.65
C LEU A 218 5.42 -2.25 -1.31
N ILE A 219 5.90 -1.30 -2.12
CA ILE A 219 5.05 -0.34 -2.84
C ILE A 219 4.14 -1.07 -3.85
N ALA A 220 4.68 -2.03 -4.60
CA ALA A 220 3.95 -2.75 -5.64
C ALA A 220 2.81 -3.61 -5.07
N ASP A 221 2.94 -4.15 -3.84
CA ASP A 221 1.89 -4.92 -3.17
C ASP A 221 0.58 -4.11 -3.10
N ARG A 222 0.67 -2.84 -2.67
CA ARG A 222 -0.47 -1.95 -2.43
C ARG A 222 -0.65 -0.84 -3.43
N TYR A 223 0.07 -0.91 -4.54
CA TYR A 223 -0.12 0.07 -5.60
C TYR A 223 -1.56 0.01 -6.14
N PRO A 224 -2.28 1.14 -6.15
CA PRO A 224 -3.66 1.17 -6.59
C PRO A 224 -3.75 0.93 -8.10
N THR A 225 -4.71 0.13 -8.53
CA THR A 225 -4.99 -0.14 -9.94
C THR A 225 -5.92 0.89 -10.58
N GLY A 226 -6.47 1.82 -9.79
CA GLY A 226 -7.39 2.87 -10.24
C GLY A 226 -6.75 4.02 -11.02
N SER A 227 -7.59 4.95 -11.49
CA SER A 227 -7.24 6.11 -12.33
C SER A 227 -6.69 7.32 -11.54
N GLY A 228 -6.39 7.16 -10.26
CA GLY A 228 -5.85 8.25 -9.45
C GLY A 228 -4.43 8.64 -9.84
N ILE A 229 -4.00 9.79 -9.33
CA ILE A 229 -2.67 10.33 -9.59
C ILE A 229 -1.75 9.86 -8.47
N VAL A 230 -0.57 9.38 -8.87
CA VAL A 230 0.55 9.08 -7.96
C VAL A 230 1.68 10.05 -8.25
N GLY A 231 2.30 10.60 -7.21
CA GLY A 231 3.43 11.50 -7.36
C GLY A 231 4.23 11.70 -6.09
N HIS A 232 5.03 12.75 -6.09
CA HIS A 232 5.92 13.15 -5.00
C HIS A 232 5.34 14.35 -4.23
N LEU A 233 5.92 14.65 -3.06
CA LEU A 233 5.62 15.85 -2.29
C LEU A 233 6.03 17.10 -3.05
N LYS A 234 5.15 18.10 -3.11
CA LYS A 234 5.45 19.41 -3.72
C LYS A 234 5.84 20.42 -2.64
N SER A 235 6.98 21.07 -2.83
CA SER A 235 7.40 22.23 -2.00
C SER A 235 6.61 23.48 -2.37
#